data_AF-V5HDQ8-F1
#
_entry.id   AF-V5HDQ8-F1
#
_cell.length_a   1.000
_cell.length_b   1.000
_cell.length_c   1.000
_cell.angle_alpha   90.00
_cell.angle_beta   90.00
_cell.angle_gamma   90.00
#
_symmetry.space_group_name_H-M   'P 1'
#
loop_
_entity.id
_entity.type
_entity.pdbx_description
1 polymer ?
#
loop_
_entity_poly.entity_id
_entity_poly.type
_entity_poly.pdbx_seq_one_letter_code
_entity_poly.pdbx_strand_id
1 'polypeptide(L)'
;RSKSTRRGGTSAHGAYCMELVRKHDHENYLCSLLLPDDGRRTAFAVRALNVELAQIQDVVSRPDIGLMRLQFWTDALERIYKGSAPEQPVAQELAAVIRSRKLSKHWLSRLIESRKESDKAHTSLEEAEEYAERSVSPVLYLTLQSMGVLGT
;
A
#
# COMPACT_ATOMS: atom_id res chain seq x y z
N ARG A 1 15.45 37.74 1.15
CA ARG A 1 14.85 37.21 2.40
C ARG A 1 14.37 35.79 2.11
N SER A 2 15.04 34.79 2.69
CA SER A 2 14.96 33.37 2.32
C SER A 2 13.58 32.76 2.57
N LYS A 3 13.04 32.02 1.59
CA LYS A 3 11.88 31.13 1.78
C LYS A 3 12.37 29.88 2.50
N SER A 4 12.05 29.75 3.78
CA SER A 4 12.29 28.54 4.56
C SER A 4 11.42 27.41 4.04
N THR A 5 11.97 26.53 3.20
CA THR A 5 11.40 25.22 2.88
C THR A 5 11.25 24.44 4.18
N ARG A 6 10.03 24.26 4.68
CA ARG A 6 9.78 23.35 5.82
C ARG A 6 10.25 21.97 5.39
N ARG A 7 11.32 21.44 6.01
CA ARG A 7 11.58 19.99 6.02
C ARG A 7 10.30 19.33 6.54
N GLY A 8 9.58 18.64 5.67
CA GLY A 8 8.31 17.99 6.01
C GLY A 8 8.60 16.85 6.97
N GLY A 9 8.35 17.06 8.26
CA GLY A 9 8.35 15.97 9.24
C GLY A 9 7.30 14.92 8.87
N THR A 10 7.58 13.66 9.18
CA THR A 10 6.65 12.55 8.98
C THR A 10 5.36 12.83 9.75
N SER A 11 4.20 12.74 9.08
CA SER A 11 2.88 12.82 9.72
C SER A 11 2.73 11.69 10.75
N ALA A 12 1.80 11.81 11.71
CA ALA A 12 1.47 10.72 12.63
C ALA A 12 1.05 9.44 11.87
N HIS A 13 0.26 9.58 10.81
CA HIS A 13 -0.13 8.49 9.93
C HIS A 13 1.06 7.88 9.17
N GLY A 14 1.98 8.71 8.66
CA GLY A 14 3.20 8.25 8.00
C GLY A 14 4.14 7.51 8.96
N ALA A 15 4.24 7.96 10.21
CA ALA A 15 5.01 7.28 11.25
C ALA A 15 4.38 5.92 11.59
N TYR A 16 3.06 5.84 11.66
CA TYR A 16 2.33 4.58 11.82
C TYR A 16 2.62 3.61 10.66
N CYS A 17 2.50 4.07 9.40
CA CYS A 17 2.80 3.24 8.23
C CYS A 17 4.23 2.72 8.26
N MET A 18 5.20 3.58 8.59
CA MET A 18 6.60 3.20 8.70
C MET A 18 6.84 2.14 9.78
N GLU A 19 6.23 2.30 10.95
CA GLU A 19 6.34 1.35 12.06
C GLU A 19 5.69 0.01 11.72
N LEU A 20 4.54 0.03 11.06
CA LEU A 20 3.85 -1.17 10.61
C LEU A 20 4.73 -2.00 9.65
N VAL A 21 5.34 -1.33 8.66
CA VAL A 21 6.27 -1.96 7.71
C VAL A 21 7.55 -2.41 8.44
N ARG A 22 8.10 -1.63 9.37
CA ARG A 22 9.27 -2.01 10.16
C ARG A 22 9.07 -3.32 10.92
N LYS A 23 7.86 -3.52 11.46
CA LYS A 23 7.50 -4.69 12.28
C LYS A 23 7.18 -5.93 11.46
N HIS A 24 6.56 -5.78 10.29
CA HIS A 24 5.99 -6.89 9.53
C HIS A 24 6.61 -7.12 8.14
N ASP A 25 7.45 -6.20 7.66
CA ASP A 25 8.12 -6.25 6.36
C ASP A 25 9.52 -5.58 6.46
N HIS A 26 10.37 -6.14 7.33
CA HIS A 26 11.62 -5.50 7.77
C HIS A 26 12.63 -5.27 6.64
N GLU A 27 12.78 -6.24 5.73
CA GLU A 27 13.70 -6.12 4.59
C GLU A 27 13.30 -4.94 3.70
N ASN A 28 12.02 -4.84 3.37
CA ASN A 28 11.54 -3.74 2.56
C ASN A 28 11.47 -2.42 3.32
N TYR A 29 11.34 -2.44 4.66
CA TYR A 29 11.56 -1.24 5.48
C TYR A 29 12.95 -0.68 5.23
N LEU A 30 14.00 -1.51 5.36
CA LEU A 30 15.39 -1.09 5.12
C LEU A 30 15.59 -0.57 3.70
N CYS A 31 15.10 -1.30 2.68
CA CYS A 31 15.18 -0.87 1.29
C CYS A 31 14.46 0.46 1.04
N SER A 32 13.30 0.67 1.66
CA SER A 32 12.51 1.89 1.48
C SER A 32 13.18 3.13 2.09
N LEU A 33 14.05 2.96 3.11
CA LEU A 33 14.83 4.07 3.67
C LEU A 33 15.81 4.69 2.66
N LEU A 34 16.24 3.92 1.66
CA LEU A 34 17.18 4.37 0.63
C LEU A 34 16.52 5.20 -0.48
N LEU A 35 15.18 5.23 -0.52
CA LEU A 35 14.44 6.00 -1.52
C LEU A 35 14.50 7.51 -1.23
N PRO A 36 14.46 8.37 -2.27
CA PRO A 36 14.28 9.80 -2.09
C PRO A 36 12.95 10.10 -1.40
N ASP A 37 12.84 11.26 -0.73
CA ASP A 37 11.70 11.61 0.12
C ASP A 37 10.33 11.35 -0.53
N ASP A 38 10.23 11.69 -1.82
CA ASP A 38 9.06 11.53 -2.68
C ASP A 38 8.62 10.07 -2.84
N GLY A 39 9.58 9.19 -3.12
CA GLY A 39 9.38 7.75 -3.26
C GLY A 39 9.21 7.05 -1.92
N ARG A 40 9.99 7.46 -0.91
CA ARG A 40 10.02 6.86 0.42
C ARG A 40 8.67 6.94 1.12
N ARG A 41 8.04 8.12 1.12
CA ARG A 41 6.72 8.31 1.74
C ARG A 41 5.66 7.43 1.07
N THR A 42 5.66 7.39 -0.27
CA THR A 42 4.72 6.56 -1.03
C THR A 42 4.96 5.07 -0.79
N ALA A 43 6.22 4.63 -0.82
CA ALA A 43 6.60 3.25 -0.56
C ALA A 43 6.09 2.78 0.80
N PHE A 44 6.28 3.57 1.87
CA PHE A 44 5.77 3.19 3.19
C PHE A 44 4.25 3.15 3.26
N ALA A 45 3.53 4.10 2.63
CA ALA A 45 2.08 4.09 2.63
C ALA A 45 1.49 2.86 1.88
N VAL A 46 2.05 2.54 0.72
CA VAL A 46 1.58 1.42 -0.11
C VAL A 46 2.01 0.08 0.49
N ARG A 47 3.20 -0.03 1.06
CA ARG A 47 3.64 -1.23 1.79
C ARG A 47 2.83 -1.46 3.05
N ALA A 48 2.47 -0.41 3.78
CA ALA A 48 1.60 -0.53 4.94
C ALA A 48 0.22 -1.09 4.55
N LEU A 49 -0.35 -0.67 3.42
CA LEU A 49 -1.55 -1.31 2.86
C LEU A 49 -1.30 -2.79 2.57
N ASN A 50 -0.19 -3.12 1.91
CA ASN A 50 0.13 -4.51 1.58
C ASN A 50 0.26 -5.39 2.84
N VAL A 51 0.86 -4.86 3.92
CA VAL A 51 0.95 -5.53 5.23
C VAL A 51 -0.44 -5.75 5.83
N GLU A 52 -1.29 -4.71 5.90
CA GLU A 52 -2.67 -4.84 6.40
C GLU A 52 -3.44 -5.91 5.62
N LEU A 53 -3.26 -5.94 4.30
CA LEU A 53 -3.91 -6.90 3.41
C LEU A 53 -3.41 -8.34 3.62
N ALA A 54 -2.10 -8.54 3.76
CA ALA A 54 -1.50 -9.86 4.00
C ALA A 54 -1.94 -10.44 5.35
N GLN A 55 -1.99 -9.61 6.39
CA GLN A 55 -2.36 -10.04 7.75
C GLN A 55 -3.83 -10.46 7.89
N ILE A 56 -4.71 -10.09 6.95
CA ILE A 56 -6.11 -10.51 7.00
C ILE A 56 -6.23 -12.03 6.99
N GLN A 57 -5.38 -12.73 6.23
CA GLN A 57 -5.40 -14.20 6.17
C GLN A 57 -4.87 -14.85 7.47
N ASP A 58 -3.88 -14.23 8.12
CA ASP A 58 -3.27 -14.78 9.34
C ASP A 58 -4.14 -14.61 10.59
N VAL A 59 -4.91 -13.51 10.66
CA VAL A 59 -5.64 -13.11 11.88
C VAL A 59 -7.05 -13.70 11.92
N VAL A 60 -7.59 -14.13 10.77
CA VAL A 60 -9.00 -14.46 10.66
C VAL A 60 -9.21 -15.97 10.51
N SER A 61 -9.71 -16.60 11.57
CA SER A 61 -10.06 -18.03 11.58
C SER A 61 -11.35 -18.36 10.79
N ARG A 62 -12.14 -17.35 10.40
CA ARG A 62 -13.40 -17.52 9.66
C ARG A 62 -13.39 -16.76 8.32
N PRO A 63 -13.50 -17.45 7.18
CA PRO A 63 -13.38 -16.83 5.85
C PRO A 63 -14.28 -15.61 5.60
N ASP A 64 -15.48 -15.59 6.19
CA ASP A 64 -16.44 -14.48 6.06
C ASP A 64 -15.92 -13.15 6.62
N ILE A 65 -15.25 -13.19 7.77
CA ILE A 65 -14.65 -11.99 8.38
C ILE A 65 -13.50 -11.45 7.52
N GLY A 66 -12.73 -12.34 6.87
CA GLY A 66 -11.63 -11.97 6.00
C GLY A 66 -12.13 -11.20 4.78
N LEU A 67 -13.18 -11.73 4.14
CA LEU A 67 -13.87 -11.06 3.03
C LEU A 67 -14.43 -9.70 3.43
N MET A 68 -15.02 -9.56 4.63
CA MET A 68 -15.50 -8.26 5.12
C MET A 68 -14.36 -7.24 5.27
N ARG A 69 -13.18 -7.65 5.76
CA ARG A 69 -12.01 -6.76 5.87
C ARG A 69 -11.44 -6.36 4.51
N LEU A 70 -11.40 -7.28 3.54
CA LEU A 70 -11.00 -6.96 2.16
C LEU A 70 -12.02 -6.04 1.47
N GLN A 71 -13.32 -6.21 1.77
CA GLN A 71 -14.36 -5.32 1.28
C GLN A 71 -14.23 -3.93 1.89
N PHE A 72 -13.93 -3.81 3.19
CA PHE A 72 -13.60 -2.53 3.81
C PHE A 72 -12.49 -1.80 3.05
N TRP A 73 -11.41 -2.49 2.68
CA TRP A 73 -10.31 -1.87 1.93
C TRP A 73 -10.72 -1.45 0.52
N THR A 74 -11.56 -2.25 -0.14
CA THR A 74 -12.15 -1.90 -1.44
C THR A 74 -12.94 -0.60 -1.33
N ASP A 75 -13.85 -0.49 -0.35
CA ASP A 75 -14.69 0.69 -0.13
C ASP A 75 -13.87 1.90 0.34
N ALA A 76 -12.86 1.67 1.18
CA ALA A 76 -11.93 2.71 1.63
C ALA A 76 -11.19 3.32 0.44
N LEU A 77 -10.69 2.49 -0.49
CA LEU A 77 -10.01 2.97 -1.69
C LEU A 77 -10.94 3.83 -2.56
N GLU A 78 -12.19 3.40 -2.79
CA GLU A 78 -13.18 4.20 -3.50
C GLU A 78 -13.40 5.57 -2.84
N ARG A 79 -13.56 5.58 -1.52
CA ARG A 79 -13.75 6.80 -0.74
C ARG A 79 -12.54 7.72 -0.79
N ILE A 80 -11.33 7.17 -0.72
CA ILE A 80 -10.08 7.94 -0.85
C ILE A 80 -10.05 8.69 -2.18
N TYR A 81 -10.34 8.00 -3.30
CA TYR A 81 -10.38 8.64 -4.63
C TYR A 81 -11.53 9.64 -4.80
N LYS A 82 -12.61 9.52 -3.99
CA LYS A 82 -13.69 10.51 -3.89
C LYS A 82 -13.39 11.65 -2.90
N GLY A 83 -12.22 11.62 -2.23
CA GLY A 83 -11.79 12.67 -1.30
C GLY A 83 -12.30 12.53 0.14
N SER A 84 -12.89 11.39 0.51
CA SER A 84 -13.54 11.14 1.81
C SER A 84 -12.95 9.93 2.55
N ALA A 85 -11.62 9.89 2.64
CA ALA A 85 -10.85 8.82 3.28
C ALA A 85 -11.38 8.50 4.71
N PRO A 86 -11.53 7.21 5.08
CA PRO A 86 -11.95 6.83 6.42
C PRO A 86 -10.87 7.15 7.47
N GLU A 87 -11.27 7.27 8.73
CA GLU A 87 -10.37 7.49 9.89
C GLU A 87 -9.60 6.20 10.24
N GLN A 88 -8.74 5.77 9.33
CA GLN A 88 -7.79 4.68 9.51
C GLN A 88 -6.39 5.19 9.07
N PRO A 89 -5.33 5.02 9.87
CA PRO A 89 -4.04 5.68 9.62
C PRO A 89 -3.44 5.42 8.23
N VAL A 90 -3.46 4.17 7.76
CA VAL A 90 -2.96 3.79 6.44
C VAL A 90 -3.83 4.41 5.33
N ALA A 91 -5.17 4.41 5.48
CA ALA A 91 -6.08 5.05 4.54
C ALA A 91 -5.88 6.57 4.45
N GLN A 92 -5.62 7.23 5.58
CA GLN A 92 -5.31 8.66 5.64
C GLN A 92 -3.97 8.97 4.97
N GLU A 93 -2.94 8.16 5.21
CA GLU A 93 -1.65 8.35 4.58
C GLU A 93 -1.68 8.07 3.07
N LEU A 94 -2.42 7.01 2.66
CA LEU A 94 -2.72 6.73 1.25
C LEU A 94 -3.40 7.93 0.59
N ALA A 95 -4.42 8.51 1.21
CA ALA A 95 -5.12 9.68 0.67
C ALA A 95 -4.18 10.89 0.48
N ALA A 96 -3.20 11.07 1.37
CA ALA A 96 -2.20 12.11 1.22
C ALA A 96 -1.26 11.85 0.03
N VAL A 97 -0.73 10.62 -0.09
CA VAL A 97 0.20 10.29 -1.19
C VAL A 97 -0.50 10.22 -2.54
N ILE A 98 -1.71 9.66 -2.63
CA ILE A 98 -2.51 9.59 -3.86
C ILE A 98 -2.77 11.00 -4.39
N ARG A 99 -3.16 11.94 -3.52
CA ARG A 99 -3.42 13.34 -3.92
C ARG A 99 -2.17 14.06 -4.39
N SER A 100 -1.03 13.81 -3.74
CA SER A 100 0.24 14.48 -4.08
C SER A 100 0.93 13.89 -5.31
N ARG A 101 0.76 12.59 -5.58
CA ARG A 101 1.50 11.84 -6.62
C ARG A 101 0.63 11.32 -7.77
N LYS A 102 -0.69 11.51 -7.70
CA LYS A 102 -1.65 11.01 -8.71
C LYS A 102 -1.49 9.50 -8.97
N LEU A 103 -1.38 8.74 -7.89
CA LEU A 103 -1.17 7.30 -7.97
C LEU A 103 -2.33 6.58 -8.69
N SER A 104 -2.00 5.52 -9.41
CA SER A 104 -2.96 4.72 -10.18
C SER A 104 -3.90 3.94 -9.24
N LYS A 105 -5.20 4.17 -9.40
CA LYS A 105 -6.23 3.39 -8.70
C LYS A 105 -6.16 1.91 -9.08
N HIS A 106 -5.88 1.63 -10.35
CA HIS A 106 -5.79 0.26 -10.87
C HIS A 106 -4.79 -0.59 -10.08
N TRP A 107 -3.59 -0.06 -9.83
CA TRP A 107 -2.56 -0.81 -9.09
C TRP A 107 -2.91 -1.05 -7.63
N LEU A 108 -3.55 -0.07 -6.97
CA LEU A 108 -4.03 -0.24 -5.59
C LEU A 108 -5.20 -1.23 -5.50
N SER A 109 -6.15 -1.18 -6.44
CA SER A 109 -7.24 -2.16 -6.53
C SER A 109 -6.71 -3.58 -6.73
N ARG A 110 -5.72 -3.75 -7.60
CA ARG A 110 -5.10 -5.05 -7.89
C ARG A 110 -4.46 -5.70 -6.65
N LEU A 111 -3.84 -4.91 -5.76
CA LEU A 111 -3.33 -5.42 -4.47
C LEU A 111 -4.46 -6.02 -3.61
N ILE A 112 -5.58 -5.31 -3.50
CA ILE A 112 -6.73 -5.75 -2.68
C ILE A 112 -7.38 -7.00 -3.30
N GLU A 113 -7.58 -6.98 -4.62
CA GLU A 113 -8.18 -8.10 -5.37
C GLU A 113 -7.32 -9.35 -5.29
N SER A 114 -5.98 -9.23 -5.37
CA SER A 114 -5.07 -10.37 -5.28
C SER A 114 -5.28 -11.21 -4.00
N ARG A 115 -5.63 -10.56 -2.88
CA ARG A 115 -5.88 -11.25 -1.61
C ARG A 115 -7.24 -11.91 -1.51
N LYS A 116 -8.19 -11.59 -2.40
CA LYS A 116 -9.47 -12.31 -2.47
C LYS A 116 -9.30 -13.70 -3.11
N GLU A 117 -8.24 -13.87 -3.90
CA GLU A 117 -7.98 -15.09 -4.67
C GLU A 117 -6.93 -16.01 -3.99
N SER A 118 -6.28 -15.55 -2.90
CA SER A 118 -5.11 -16.21 -2.29
C SER A 118 -5.39 -17.36 -1.33
N ASP A 119 -6.66 -17.69 -1.06
CA ASP A 119 -7.00 -18.85 -0.22
C ASP A 119 -6.78 -20.21 -0.93
N LYS A 120 -6.36 -20.19 -2.20
CA LYS A 120 -6.10 -21.39 -3.00
C LYS A 120 -4.61 -21.67 -3.07
N ALA A 121 -4.23 -22.93 -2.85
CA ALA A 121 -2.88 -23.39 -3.12
C ALA A 121 -2.56 -23.24 -4.62
N HIS A 122 -1.40 -22.68 -4.94
CA HIS A 122 -0.90 -22.61 -6.30
C HIS A 122 -0.50 -24.01 -6.76
N THR A 123 -0.96 -24.41 -7.94
CA THR A 123 -0.75 -25.74 -8.52
C THR A 123 0.35 -25.77 -9.58
N SER A 124 0.83 -24.60 -10.00
CA SER A 124 1.96 -24.45 -10.93
C SER A 124 2.84 -23.25 -10.56
N LEU A 125 4.04 -23.18 -11.16
CA LEU A 125 4.94 -22.03 -10.98
C LEU A 125 4.33 -20.76 -11.57
N GLU A 126 3.69 -20.88 -12.73
CA GLU A 126 3.04 -19.78 -13.43
C GLU A 126 1.93 -19.15 -12.58
N GLU A 127 1.13 -19.96 -11.88
CA GLU A 127 0.11 -19.45 -10.95
C GLU A 127 0.74 -18.69 -9.77
N ALA A 128 1.87 -19.16 -9.25
CA ALA A 128 2.59 -18.49 -8.18
C ALA A 128 3.23 -17.17 -8.64
N GLU A 129 3.79 -17.14 -9.86
CA GLU A 129 4.35 -15.94 -10.49
C GLU A 129 3.25 -14.90 -10.74
N GLU A 130 2.10 -15.31 -11.29
CA GLU A 130 0.96 -14.42 -11.51
C GLU A 130 0.45 -13.84 -10.19
N TYR A 131 0.39 -14.64 -9.13
CA TYR A 131 0.03 -14.15 -7.80
C TYR A 131 1.04 -13.14 -7.25
N ALA A 132 2.34 -13.41 -7.38
CA ALA A 132 3.38 -12.48 -6.96
C ALA A 132 3.31 -11.15 -7.75
N GLU A 133 3.06 -11.23 -9.05
CA GLU A 133 2.87 -10.06 -9.93
C GLU A 133 1.63 -9.24 -9.54
N ARG A 134 0.60 -9.87 -8.98
CA ARG A 134 -0.63 -9.18 -8.55
C ARG A 134 -0.55 -8.65 -7.12
N SER A 135 0.25 -9.26 -6.26
CA SER A 135 0.29 -8.96 -4.82
C SER A 135 1.53 -8.21 -4.34
N VAL A 136 2.60 -8.14 -5.15
CA VAL A 136 3.87 -7.48 -4.80
C VAL A 136 4.26 -6.42 -5.82
N SER A 137 4.26 -6.73 -7.11
CA SER A 137 4.70 -5.80 -8.17
C SER A 137 3.95 -4.45 -8.19
N PRO A 138 2.64 -4.35 -7.87
CA PRO A 138 1.96 -3.05 -7.85
C PRO A 138 2.57 -2.08 -6.84
N VAL A 139 3.17 -2.57 -5.75
CA VAL A 139 3.91 -1.74 -4.79
C VAL A 139 5.10 -1.06 -5.46
N LEU A 140 5.84 -1.80 -6.28
CA LEU A 140 6.98 -1.29 -7.03
C LEU A 140 6.52 -0.29 -8.10
N TYR A 141 5.48 -0.63 -8.87
CA TYR A 141 4.92 0.28 -9.89
C TYR A 141 4.44 1.60 -9.30
N LEU A 142 3.73 1.56 -8.17
CA LEU A 142 3.25 2.76 -7.46
C LEU A 142 4.41 3.59 -6.89
N THR A 143 5.46 2.92 -6.39
CA THR A 143 6.67 3.59 -5.90
C THR A 143 7.39 4.31 -7.04
N LEU A 144 7.58 3.65 -8.18
CA LEU A 144 8.17 4.23 -9.39
C LEU A 144 7.34 5.40 -9.93
N GLN A 145 6.01 5.22 -10.01
CA GLN A 145 5.08 6.26 -10.43
C GLN A 145 5.21 7.53 -9.57
N SER A 146 5.38 7.37 -8.25
CA SER A 146 5.55 8.51 -7.33
C SER A 146 6.84 9.31 -7.56
N MET A 147 7.84 8.68 -8.18
CA MET A 147 9.12 9.30 -8.55
C MET A 147 9.12 9.84 -9.99
N GLY A 148 7.96 9.81 -10.68
CA GLY A 148 7.83 10.29 -12.06
C GLY A 148 8.27 9.29 -13.12
N VAL A 149 8.59 8.06 -12.73
CA VAL A 149 8.84 6.96 -13.66
C VAL A 149 7.48 6.37 -14.06
N LEU A 150 6.95 6.84 -15.18
CA LEU A 150 5.70 6.34 -15.75
C LEU A 150 6.00 5.03 -16.49
N GLY A 151 5.31 3.96 -16.13
CA GLY A 151 5.24 2.76 -16.97
C GLY A 151 4.50 3.09 -18.26
N THR A 152 5.10 2.68 -19.38
CA THR A 152 4.53 2.73 -20.74
C THR A 152 3.18 2.03 -20.84
#